data_AF-A0A1Y3G059-F1
#
_entry.id   AF-A0A1Y3G059-F1
#
_cell.length_a   1.000
_cell.length_b   1.000
_cell.length_c   1.000
_cell.angle_alpha   90.00
_cell.angle_beta   90.00
_cell.angle_gamma   90.00
#
_symmetry.space_group_name_H-M   'P 1'
#
loop_
_entity.id
_entity.type
_entity.pdbx_description
1 polymer ?
#
loop_
_entity_poly.entity_id
_entity_poly.type
_entity_poly.pdbx_seq_one_letter_code
_entity_poly.pdbx_strand_id
1 'polypeptide(L)'
;MPDILADNERTLRHEMWHRYNGDDWAAFDALPPAVRTRVTRHSYDAWSVNVMMLWRHYKRIYGRTPRAERALIKYLDYCERLEREAFASRYNEAYGAVLPHDAAQASVLR
;
A
#
# COMPACT_ATOMS: atom_id res chain seq x y z
N MET A 1 -6.92 12.12 28.87
CA MET A 1 -6.18 12.22 27.60
C MET A 1 -6.85 11.26 26.63
N PRO A 2 -7.44 11.70 25.52
CA PRO A 2 -7.99 10.76 24.54
C PRO A 2 -6.82 10.03 23.86
N ASP A 3 -7.04 8.74 23.65
CA ASP A 3 -6.09 7.76 23.16
C ASP A 3 -5.52 8.14 21.78
N ILE A 4 -4.20 8.12 21.62
CA ILE A 4 -3.49 8.46 20.37
C ILE A 4 -3.73 7.38 19.29
N LEU A 5 -4.43 6.29 19.64
CA LEU A 5 -4.64 5.10 18.81
C LEU A 5 -6.04 5.01 18.18
N ALA A 6 -6.75 6.13 17.99
CA ALA A 6 -7.89 6.16 17.08
C ALA A 6 -7.41 6.26 15.63
N ASP A 7 -6.46 5.42 15.23
CA ASP A 7 -6.08 5.29 13.83
C ASP A 7 -7.22 4.54 13.12
N ASN A 8 -7.83 5.15 12.11
CA ASN A 8 -8.86 4.51 11.30
C ASN A 8 -8.28 3.36 10.45
N GLU A 9 -7.00 3.05 10.62
CA GLU A 9 -6.30 1.92 10.04
C GLU A 9 -6.81 0.59 10.61
N ARG A 10 -7.94 0.12 10.08
CA ARG A 10 -8.54 -1.18 10.39
C ARG A 10 -7.87 -2.35 9.67
N THR A 11 -6.65 -2.16 9.18
CA THR A 11 -5.93 -3.11 8.33
C THR A 11 -4.74 -3.70 9.10
N LEU A 12 -4.28 -4.88 8.69
CA LEU A 12 -3.12 -5.58 9.29
C LEU A 12 -1.77 -4.94 8.91
N ARG A 13 -1.80 -3.79 8.24
CA ARG A 13 -0.63 -3.18 7.62
C ARG A 13 0.44 -2.83 8.65
N HIS A 14 0.05 -2.38 9.83
CA HIS A 14 0.94 -2.09 10.95
C HIS A 14 1.60 -3.33 11.56
N GLU A 15 1.00 -4.52 11.41
CA GLU A 15 1.62 -5.80 11.81
C GLU A 15 2.62 -6.29 10.76
N MET A 16 2.39 -5.97 9.48
CA MET A 16 3.21 -6.44 8.36
C MET A 16 4.39 -5.51 8.02
N TRP A 17 4.16 -4.20 8.13
CA TRP A 17 5.07 -3.18 7.61
C TRP A 17 5.36 -2.13 8.68
N HIS A 18 6.56 -1.58 8.61
CA HIS A 18 6.95 -0.45 9.43
C HIS A 18 6.51 0.86 8.77
N ARG A 19 5.68 1.65 9.46
CA ARG A 19 5.33 3.03 9.05
C ARG A 19 6.43 3.98 9.45
N TYR A 20 7.01 4.69 8.49
CA TYR A 20 7.99 5.73 8.78
C TYR A 20 7.29 7.05 9.08
N ASN A 21 7.82 7.78 10.06
CA ASN A 21 7.31 9.10 10.43
C ASN A 21 7.67 10.16 9.38
N GLY A 22 6.76 11.09 9.14
CA GLY A 22 6.97 12.23 8.25
C GLY A 22 5.67 12.94 7.89
N ASP A 23 5.77 13.92 7.00
CA ASP A 23 4.61 14.60 6.42
C ASP A 23 4.12 13.82 5.19
N ASP A 24 3.00 13.10 5.36
CA ASP A 24 2.39 12.28 4.31
C ASP A 24 1.94 13.11 3.10
N TRP A 25 1.45 14.35 3.31
CA TRP A 25 1.00 15.22 2.22
C TRP A 25 2.18 15.71 1.40
N ALA A 26 3.22 16.22 2.06
CA ALA A 26 4.43 16.66 1.37
C ALA A 26 5.14 15.49 0.66
N ALA A 27 5.14 14.31 1.27
CA ALA A 27 5.67 13.09 0.65
C ALA A 27 4.87 12.70 -0.59
N PHE A 28 3.53 12.72 -0.52
CA PHE A 28 2.68 12.41 -1.65
C PHE A 28 2.90 13.39 -2.81
N ASP A 29 2.96 14.69 -2.54
CA ASP A 29 3.09 15.72 -3.56
C ASP A 29 4.42 15.68 -4.31
N ALA A 30 5.49 15.21 -3.66
CA ALA A 30 6.79 15.05 -4.29
C ALA A 30 6.92 13.78 -5.16
N LEU A 31 5.93 12.88 -5.17
CA LEU A 31 5.93 11.68 -6.02
C LEU A 31 5.62 12.01 -7.49
N PRO A 32 6.12 11.21 -8.44
CA PRO A 32 5.73 11.33 -9.85
C PRO A 32 4.21 11.13 -10.04
N PRO A 33 3.57 11.81 -11.01
CA PRO A 33 2.12 11.73 -11.22
C PRO A 33 1.60 10.29 -11.39
N ALA A 34 2.30 9.44 -12.14
CA ALA A 34 1.89 8.05 -12.33
C ALA A 34 1.90 7.24 -11.03
N VAL A 35 2.88 7.50 -10.15
CA VAL A 35 2.99 6.85 -8.84
C VAL A 35 1.88 7.35 -7.91
N ARG A 36 1.58 8.66 -7.90
CA ARG A 36 0.46 9.22 -7.14
C ARG A 36 -0.87 8.57 -7.51
N THR A 37 -1.17 8.51 -8.81
CA THR A 37 -2.39 7.84 -9.31
C THR A 37 -2.45 6.38 -8.89
N ARG A 38 -1.31 5.68 -8.88
CA ARG A 38 -1.26 4.28 -8.44
C ARG A 38 -1.49 4.13 -6.93
N VAL A 39 -0.90 5.01 -6.13
CA VAL A 39 -1.08 5.05 -4.67
C VAL A 39 -2.53 5.31 -4.30
N THR A 40 -3.21 6.25 -4.97
CA THR A 40 -4.64 6.53 -4.72
C THR A 40 -5.57 5.37 -5.10
N ARG A 41 -5.11 4.45 -5.94
CA ARG A 41 -5.85 3.25 -6.34
C ARG A 41 -5.49 2.02 -5.49
N HIS A 42 -4.55 2.17 -4.56
CA HIS A 42 -4.17 1.09 -3.67
C HIS A 42 -5.33 0.79 -2.73
N SER A 43 -5.67 -0.49 -2.55
CA SER A 43 -6.80 -0.94 -1.72
C SER A 43 -6.63 -0.62 -0.23
N TYR A 44 -5.40 -0.29 0.16
CA TYR A 44 -4.97 0.00 1.52
C TYR A 44 -4.15 1.28 1.47
N ASP A 45 -4.14 2.08 2.55
CA ASP A 45 -3.32 3.28 2.62
C ASP A 45 -1.85 2.91 2.48
N ALA A 46 -1.21 3.32 1.38
CA ALA A 46 0.16 2.93 1.07
C ALA A 46 1.24 3.64 1.92
N TRP A 47 0.83 4.56 2.81
CA TRP A 47 1.67 5.47 3.58
C TRP A 47 2.67 6.24 2.70
N SER A 48 2.33 7.48 2.35
CA SER A 48 3.04 8.27 1.35
C SER A 48 4.52 8.49 1.66
N VAL A 49 4.90 8.60 2.94
CA VAL A 49 6.31 8.65 3.37
C VAL A 49 7.08 7.39 2.97
N ASN A 50 6.51 6.20 3.16
CA ASN A 50 7.13 4.93 2.76
C ASN A 50 7.33 4.86 1.25
N VAL A 51 6.30 5.25 0.48
CA VAL A 51 6.37 5.28 -0.99
C VAL A 51 7.45 6.27 -1.47
N MET A 52 7.58 7.42 -0.80
CA MET A 52 8.64 8.39 -1.09
C MET A 52 10.03 7.82 -0.85
N MET A 53 10.24 7.05 0.22
CA MET A 53 11.53 6.38 0.48
C MET A 53 11.87 5.37 -0.63
N LEU A 54 10.89 4.57 -1.05
CA LEU A 54 11.04 3.65 -2.19
C LEU A 54 11.35 4.41 -3.48
N TRP A 55 10.63 5.50 -3.74
CA TRP A 55 10.88 6.35 -4.91
C TRP A 55 12.31 6.88 -4.94
N ARG A 56 12.83 7.39 -3.81
CA ARG A 56 14.23 7.85 -3.71
C ARG A 56 15.22 6.73 -4.04
N HIS A 57 14.94 5.50 -3.61
CA HIS A 57 15.75 4.33 -3.94
C HIS A 57 15.72 4.01 -5.44
N TYR A 58 14.54 3.85 -6.04
CA TYR A 58 14.39 3.57 -7.47
C TYR A 58 14.97 4.69 -8.35
N LYS A 59 14.77 5.96 -7.95
CA LYS A 59 15.37 7.13 -8.61
C LYS A 59 16.89 7.09 -8.58
N ARG A 60 17.51 6.57 -7.51
CA ARG A 60 18.97 6.42 -7.41
C ARG A 60 19.49 5.32 -8.34
N ILE A 61 18.76 4.21 -8.48
CA ILE A 61 19.19 3.06 -9.30
C ILE A 61 19.00 3.33 -10.80
N TYR A 62 17.84 3.85 -11.19
CA TYR A 62 17.43 3.97 -12.60
C TYR A 62 17.39 5.41 -13.12
N GLY A 63 17.75 6.39 -12.29
CA GLY A 63 17.56 7.82 -12.58
C GLY A 63 16.08 8.23 -12.53
N ARG A 64 15.81 9.49 -12.93
CA ARG A 64 14.45 10.02 -13.05
C ARG A 64 13.85 9.60 -14.41
N THR A 65 13.68 8.30 -14.61
CA THR A 65 13.20 7.72 -15.87
C THR A 65 11.81 7.09 -15.71
N PRO A 66 11.01 7.01 -16.78
CA PRO A 66 9.74 6.26 -16.75
C PRO A 66 9.91 4.79 -16.35
N ARG A 67 11.11 4.22 -16.56
CA ARG A 67 11.45 2.86 -16.11
C ARG A 67 11.47 2.76 -14.58
N ALA A 68 12.01 3.77 -13.89
CA ALA A 68 12.04 3.83 -12.43
C ALA A 68 10.61 3.86 -11.87
N GLU A 69 9.74 4.68 -12.45
CA GLU A 69 8.33 4.79 -12.05
C GLU A 69 7.60 3.46 -12.23
N ARG A 70 7.77 2.80 -13.39
CA ARG A 70 7.18 1.47 -13.65
C ARG A 70 7.70 0.39 -12.70
N ALA A 71 8.98 0.43 -12.34
CA ALA A 71 9.56 -0.52 -11.40
C ALA A 71 8.97 -0.34 -9.99
N LEU A 72 8.82 0.91 -9.54
CA LEU A 72 8.15 1.23 -8.28
C LEU A 72 6.69 0.78 -8.30
N ILE A 73 5.93 1.07 -9.36
CA ILE A 73 4.53 0.66 -9.49
C ILE A 73 4.39 -0.86 -9.38
N LYS A 74 5.24 -1.63 -10.07
CA LYS A 74 5.24 -3.10 -9.96
C LYS A 74 5.53 -3.59 -8.54
N TYR A 75 6.40 -2.89 -7.81
CA TYR A 75 6.68 -3.21 -6.43
C TYR A 75 5.49 -2.91 -5.52
N LEU A 76 4.79 -1.79 -5.75
CA LEU A 76 3.53 -1.48 -5.04
C LEU A 76 2.45 -2.54 -5.34
N ASP A 77 2.30 -2.98 -6.59
CA ASP A 77 1.39 -4.08 -6.95
C ASP A 77 1.72 -5.37 -6.18
N TYR A 78 3.01 -5.64 -6.00
CA TYR A 78 3.47 -6.80 -5.23
C TYR A 78 3.16 -6.66 -3.73
N CYS A 79 3.41 -5.49 -3.14
CA CYS A 79 3.04 -5.21 -1.75
C CYS A 79 1.53 -5.35 -1.53
N GLU A 80 0.71 -4.78 -2.41
CA GLU A 80 -0.75 -4.89 -2.32
C GLU A 80 -1.22 -6.35 -2.37
N ARG A 81 -0.61 -7.18 -3.22
CA ARG A 81 -0.93 -8.60 -3.27
C ARG A 81 -0.63 -9.30 -1.94
N LEU A 82 0.52 -9.02 -1.32
CA LEU A 82 0.88 -9.57 -0.02
C LEU A 82 -0.09 -9.13 1.08
N GLU A 83 -0.49 -7.85 1.08
CA GLU A 83 -1.46 -7.31 2.03
C GLU A 83 -2.83 -7.99 1.90
N ARG A 84 -3.30 -8.21 0.66
CA ARG A 84 -4.53 -8.94 0.39
C ARG A 84 -4.47 -10.40 0.86
N GLU A 85 -3.35 -11.08 0.60
CA GLU A 85 -3.12 -12.46 1.04
C GLU A 85 -3.15 -12.56 2.57
N ALA A 86 -2.43 -11.67 3.26
CA ALA A 86 -2.41 -11.64 4.72
C ALA A 86 -3.81 -11.35 5.32
N PHE A 87 -4.55 -10.44 4.70
CA PHE A 87 -5.92 -10.15 5.12
C PHE A 87 -6.85 -11.35 4.93
N ALA A 88 -6.77 -12.05 3.80
CA ALA A 88 -7.55 -13.25 3.54
C ALA A 88 -7.24 -14.37 4.55
N SER A 89 -5.96 -14.59 4.86
CA SER A 89 -5.52 -15.57 5.87
C SER A 89 -6.09 -15.25 7.25
N ARG A 90 -5.94 -14.01 7.74
CA ARG A 90 -6.46 -13.59 9.05
C ARG A 90 -7.98 -13.64 9.13
N TYR A 91 -8.68 -13.30 8.05
CA TYR A 91 -10.14 -13.40 8.00
C TYR A 91 -10.59 -14.87 8.12
N ASN A 92 -9.90 -15.79 7.44
CA ASN A 92 -10.18 -17.21 7.56
C ASN A 92 -9.90 -17.73 8.98
N GLU A 93 -8.77 -17.36 9.58
CA GLU A 93 -8.44 -17.74 10.97
C GLU A 93 -9.50 -17.25 11.97
N ALA A 94 -9.99 -16.01 11.81
CA ALA A 94 -10.92 -15.39 12.74
C ALA A 94 -12.37 -15.90 12.59
N TYR A 95 -12.80 -16.20 11.36
CA TYR A 95 -14.20 -16.46 11.05
C TYR A 95 -14.46 -17.85 10.43
N GLY A 96 -13.42 -18.64 10.16
CA GLY A 96 -13.51 -19.96 9.53
C GLY A 96 -14.06 -19.94 8.10
N ALA A 97 -14.01 -18.79 7.42
CA ALA A 97 -14.63 -18.57 6.12
C ALA A 97 -13.70 -17.84 5.17
N VAL A 98 -13.86 -18.07 3.87
CA VAL A 98 -13.17 -17.29 2.81
C VAL A 98 -13.82 -15.92 2.70
N LEU A 99 -13.05 -14.91 2.26
CA LEU A 99 -13.60 -13.59 1.99
C LEU A 99 -14.77 -13.68 0.97
N PRO A 100 -15.93 -13.05 1.23
CA PRO A 100 -17.10 -13.19 0.37
C PRO A 100 -16.86 -12.86 -1.11
N HIS A 101 -15.98 -11.89 -1.39
CA HIS A 101 -15.63 -11.51 -2.77
C HIS A 101 -14.74 -12.54 -3.47
N ASP A 102 -13.83 -13.18 -2.72
CA ASP A 102 -13.00 -14.28 -3.25
C ASP A 102 -13.86 -15.54 -3.48
N ALA A 103 -14.77 -15.84 -2.54
CA ALA A 103 -15.73 -16.93 -2.67
C ALA A 103 -16.69 -16.73 -3.85
N ALA A 104 -17.08 -15.48 -4.12
CA ALA A 104 -17.93 -15.11 -5.26
C ALA A 104 -17.17 -15.07 -6.61
N GLN A 105 -15.85 -15.31 -6.63
CA GLN A 105 -14.98 -15.11 -7.80
C GLN A 105 -15.17 -13.74 -8.48
N ALA A 106 -15.58 -12.74 -7.70
CA ALA A 106 -15.90 -11.43 -8.24
C ALA A 106 -14.60 -10.77 -8.74
N SER A 107 -14.58 -10.34 -10.00
CA SER A 107 -13.48 -9.55 -10.51
C SER A 107 -13.55 -8.15 -9.89
N VAL A 108 -12.45 -7.68 -9.33
CA VAL A 108 -12.33 -6.29 -8.87
C VAL A 108 -12.46 -5.40 -10.11
N LEU A 109 -13.45 -4.51 -10.12
CA LEU A 109 -13.59 -3.45 -11.12
C LEU A 109 -12.29 -2.64 -11.16
N ARG A 110 -11.59 -2.66 -12.30
CA ARG A 110 -10.33 -1.93 -12.53
C ARG A 110 -10.56 -0.64 -13.27
#